data_AF-A0AA97NZT6-F1
#
_entry.id   AF-A0AA97NZT6-F1
#
_cell.length_a   1.000
_cell.length_b   1.000
_cell.length_c   1.000
_cell.angle_alpha   90.00
_cell.angle_beta   90.00
_cell.angle_gamma   90.00
#
_symmetry.space_group_name_H-M   'P 1'
#
loop_
_entity.id
_entity.type
_entity.pdbx_description
1 polymer ?
#
loop_
_entity_poly.entity_id
_entity_poly.type
_entity_poly.pdbx_seq_one_letter_code
_entity_poly.pdbx_strand_id
1 'polypeptide(L)'
;MGGSAFTGSPYLLRTPRMPPEVYRHMVTHCHTALSGLFRTVTAPVEAPAKDSFGDVDFLVAEPIDADVDGSSNISEPEEEKKPKTAGPPVIWTKIEHALGAVRLKYNGKDTTANFALPWPQKYAGLKGSLVDRNSANDQQVKLDDGTPTHIGKNNLAVPDADITKVEEKLADDDQETDDYVQVDIRICKTVKQLLWAAFKHAHGDMWQLLGTIIRPLGLKADETALYLITPEIEPINKKRAMVFLSDDPGQVCDFLGLPHADGQWEKPFGSVDDMFAYASQCRFFWIWPQAASDNADTTPDPLSPTRTQTANDRRRIKTRPAYRTWVDDFIPRLRSQGQHAPPADLASFSKDALRDHVREECFRFFPASRALYASQLAAWTAERQELAVRSELIKAVVSEEAVAAHPGYDPVHGSSRGVVLAALKKIVVEGDASYGGIVPSSPLRNPDGTWRMDEAASWLRENWAAVAEVAWAMNRAKCAENMKAKMKRKAEEAEGKGGGHEVMVEAGNGVGVTRVVAAALLESSASPAKHPVPVAGGLPWDADGDGLVGGSGSKSPVTSCQQRLHDQHLDKKQAV
;
A
#
# COMPACT_ATOMS: atom_id res chain seq x y z
N MET A 1 14.33 17.62 -9.95
CA MET A 1 13.44 18.71 -9.52
C MET A 1 13.22 18.54 -8.04
N GLY A 2 14.14 19.14 -7.28
CA GLY A 2 14.18 19.30 -5.84
C GLY A 2 14.66 20.74 -5.55
N GLY A 3 14.91 21.13 -4.30
CA GLY A 3 15.26 22.52 -3.96
C GLY A 3 14.07 23.46 -3.65
N SER A 4 12.92 22.93 -3.24
CA SER A 4 11.70 23.71 -2.95
C SER A 4 11.24 23.63 -1.49
N ALA A 5 12.08 23.13 -0.58
CA ALA A 5 11.70 22.93 0.81
C ALA A 5 11.42 24.25 1.55
N PHE A 6 12.02 25.36 1.10
CA PHE A 6 11.95 26.68 1.73
C PHE A 6 11.25 27.75 0.90
N THR A 7 10.82 27.45 -0.32
CA THR A 7 10.19 28.45 -1.21
C THR A 7 8.75 28.79 -0.79
N GLY A 8 8.09 27.89 -0.05
CA GLY A 8 6.75 28.11 0.49
C GLY A 8 6.74 28.76 1.87
N SER A 9 5.55 29.23 2.27
CA SER A 9 5.26 29.64 3.66
C SER A 9 5.61 28.50 4.65
N PRO A 10 6.21 28.79 5.82
CA PRO A 10 6.43 30.12 6.41
C PRO A 10 7.77 30.77 6.05
N TYR A 11 8.62 30.14 5.23
CA TYR A 11 10.01 30.58 5.05
C TYR A 11 10.19 31.57 3.90
N LEU A 12 9.53 31.34 2.76
CA LEU A 12 9.58 32.21 1.58
C LEU A 12 11.03 32.56 1.13
N LEU A 13 11.97 31.62 1.27
CA LEU A 13 13.37 31.84 0.87
C LEU A 13 13.54 31.62 -0.64
N ARG A 14 14.42 32.42 -1.26
CA ARG A 14 14.83 32.24 -2.65
C ARG A 14 15.92 31.17 -2.73
N THR A 15 15.59 30.01 -3.30
CA THR A 15 16.52 28.90 -3.53
C THR A 15 16.70 28.63 -5.03
N PRO A 16 17.47 29.46 -5.75
CA PRO A 16 17.63 29.33 -7.19
C PRO A 16 18.42 28.06 -7.55
N ARG A 17 18.31 27.63 -8.81
CA ARG A 17 19.06 26.48 -9.32
C ARG A 17 20.56 26.81 -9.35
N MET A 18 21.39 25.91 -8.82
CA MET A 18 22.85 26.05 -8.77
C MET A 18 23.48 25.60 -10.09
N PRO A 19 24.43 26.37 -10.66
CA PRO A 19 25.31 25.87 -11.71
C PRO A 19 26.36 24.88 -11.14
N PRO A 20 27.04 24.08 -11.99
CA PRO A 20 27.92 23.01 -11.54
C PRO A 20 29.05 23.45 -10.60
N GLU A 21 29.62 24.63 -10.80
CA GLU A 21 30.67 25.19 -9.94
C GLU A 21 30.18 25.54 -8.53
N VAL A 22 28.96 26.08 -8.40
CA VAL A 22 28.34 26.36 -7.10
C VAL A 22 28.03 25.04 -6.41
N TYR A 23 27.40 24.10 -7.12
CA TYR A 23 27.07 22.78 -6.58
C TYR A 23 28.31 22.04 -6.06
N ARG A 24 29.38 21.93 -6.87
CA ARG A 24 30.64 21.28 -6.46
C ARG A 24 31.27 21.94 -5.23
N HIS A 25 31.20 23.27 -5.15
CA HIS A 25 31.68 23.97 -3.97
C HIS A 25 30.83 23.65 -2.73
N MET A 26 29.50 23.63 -2.86
CA MET A 26 28.60 23.33 -1.76
C MET A 26 28.73 21.88 -1.28
N VAL A 27 28.91 20.92 -2.19
CA VAL A 27 29.24 19.52 -1.83
C VAL A 27 30.53 19.49 -1.01
N THR A 28 31.59 20.16 -1.46
CA THR A 28 32.87 20.18 -0.74
C THR A 28 32.75 20.81 0.65
N HIS A 29 32.04 21.95 0.74
CA HIS A 29 31.78 22.67 2.00
C HIS A 29 31.03 21.79 3.00
N CYS A 30 29.88 21.25 2.56
CA CYS A 30 29.02 20.44 3.42
C CYS A 30 29.70 19.12 3.81
N HIS A 31 30.39 18.46 2.89
CA HIS A 31 31.14 17.24 3.22
C HIS A 31 32.20 17.51 4.29
N THR A 32 32.98 18.59 4.16
CA THR A 32 34.01 18.94 5.14
C THR A 32 33.41 19.19 6.53
N ALA A 33 32.31 19.94 6.60
CA ALA A 33 31.61 20.21 7.86
C ALA A 33 31.02 18.94 8.49
N LEU A 34 30.36 18.10 7.69
CA LEU A 34 29.72 16.86 8.16
C LEU A 34 30.74 15.81 8.58
N SER A 35 31.91 15.74 7.94
CA SER A 35 33.00 14.84 8.36
C SER A 35 33.58 15.18 9.74
N GLY A 36 33.33 16.38 10.25
CA GLY A 36 33.63 16.74 11.64
C GLY A 36 32.64 16.17 12.67
N LEU A 37 31.46 15.68 12.22
CA LEU A 37 30.39 15.18 13.09
C LEU A 37 30.12 13.68 12.90
N PHE A 38 30.40 13.13 11.73
CA PHE A 38 30.11 11.76 11.33
C PHE A 38 31.35 11.08 10.75
N ARG A 39 31.53 9.79 11.06
CA ARG A 39 32.63 8.99 10.51
C ARG A 39 32.41 8.68 9.03
N THR A 40 31.16 8.47 8.62
CA THR A 40 30.80 8.16 7.24
C THR A 40 29.90 9.26 6.68
N VAL A 41 30.34 9.91 5.62
CA VAL A 41 29.62 10.96 4.90
C VAL A 41 29.67 10.65 3.41
N THR A 42 28.55 10.75 2.71
CA THR A 42 28.48 10.47 1.27
C THR A 42 27.41 11.32 0.62
N ALA A 43 27.72 11.89 -0.54
CA ALA A 43 26.72 12.46 -1.43
C ALA A 43 26.42 11.42 -2.53
N PRO A 44 25.16 11.05 -2.79
CA PRO A 44 24.82 10.18 -3.91
C PRO A 44 25.30 10.76 -5.24
N VAL A 45 25.74 9.89 -6.15
CA VAL A 45 26.23 10.31 -7.46
C VAL A 45 25.09 10.94 -8.26
N GLU A 46 25.34 12.09 -8.87
CA GLU A 46 24.33 12.81 -9.66
C GLU A 46 24.09 12.17 -11.03
N ALA A 47 22.91 12.43 -11.59
CA ALA A 47 22.60 12.01 -12.96
C ALA A 47 23.56 12.70 -13.96
N PRO A 48 24.00 12.00 -15.03
CA PRO A 48 24.90 12.55 -16.02
C PRO A 48 24.30 13.75 -16.75
N ALA A 49 25.17 14.64 -17.24
CA ALA A 49 24.82 15.81 -18.04
C ALA A 49 23.84 16.82 -17.39
N LYS A 50 23.68 16.83 -16.06
CA LYS A 50 22.96 17.91 -15.37
C LYS A 50 23.71 19.24 -15.52
N ASP A 51 23.01 20.22 -16.08
CA ASP A 51 23.48 21.61 -16.23
C ASP A 51 23.20 22.48 -15.00
N SER A 52 22.32 22.02 -14.12
CA SER A 52 21.87 22.73 -12.93
C SER A 52 21.39 21.80 -11.82
N PHE A 53 21.42 22.27 -10.58
CA PHE A 53 21.07 21.52 -9.35
C PHE A 53 20.10 22.32 -8.50
N GLY A 54 19.25 21.67 -7.70
CA GLY A 54 18.23 22.38 -6.89
C GLY A 54 18.54 22.33 -5.42
N ASP A 55 19.15 21.24 -5.03
CA ASP A 55 19.50 20.81 -3.70
C ASP A 55 20.86 20.10 -3.74
N VAL A 56 21.43 19.90 -2.56
CA VAL A 56 22.58 19.03 -2.34
C VAL A 56 22.17 17.94 -1.35
N ASP A 57 22.17 16.69 -1.79
CA ASP A 57 21.80 15.53 -0.97
C ASP A 57 23.03 14.94 -0.25
N PHE A 58 22.88 14.65 1.04
CA PHE A 58 23.87 13.97 1.86
C PHE A 58 23.26 12.81 2.66
N LEU A 59 24.02 11.73 2.72
CA LEU A 59 23.81 10.59 3.60
C LEU A 59 24.95 10.58 4.63
N VAL A 60 24.61 10.42 5.90
CA VAL A 60 25.60 10.36 6.99
C VAL A 60 25.31 9.20 7.94
N ALA A 61 26.35 8.60 8.50
CA ALA A 61 26.24 7.51 9.48
C ALA A 61 27.38 7.57 10.49
N GLU A 62 27.19 6.87 11.62
CA GLU A 62 28.17 6.74 12.71
C GLU A 62 28.66 8.09 13.25
N PRO A 63 27.85 8.76 14.09
CA PRO A 63 28.28 9.98 14.75
C PRO A 63 29.57 9.79 15.57
N ILE A 64 30.41 10.83 15.63
CA ILE A 64 31.73 10.75 16.29
C ILE A 64 31.62 10.83 17.81
N ASP A 65 30.72 11.66 18.35
CA ASP A 65 30.53 11.82 19.80
C ASP A 65 29.30 11.05 20.31
N ALA A 66 29.41 10.44 21.50
CA ALA A 66 28.28 9.73 22.15
C ALA A 66 27.08 10.66 22.46
N ASP A 67 27.31 11.97 22.65
CA ASP A 67 26.25 12.99 22.81
C ASP A 67 25.58 13.38 21.47
N VAL A 68 25.95 12.73 20.38
CA VAL A 68 25.29 12.79 19.08
C VAL A 68 24.42 11.55 18.84
N ASP A 69 24.53 10.56 19.72
CA ASP A 69 23.75 9.34 19.69
C ASP A 69 22.31 9.65 20.14
N GLY A 70 21.54 10.27 19.25
CA GLY A 70 20.08 10.32 19.30
C GLY A 70 19.43 8.94 19.12
N SER A 71 20.18 7.87 19.36
CA SER A 71 19.69 6.51 19.53
C SER A 71 18.90 6.45 20.83
N SER A 72 17.67 6.93 20.80
CA SER A 72 16.64 6.17 21.47
C SER A 72 16.73 4.76 20.90
N ASN A 73 16.93 3.77 21.77
CA ASN A 73 16.77 2.37 21.45
C ASN A 73 15.38 2.20 20.82
N ILE A 74 15.29 2.23 19.49
CA ILE A 74 14.07 1.88 18.76
C ILE A 74 14.11 0.36 18.65
N SER A 75 13.75 -0.30 19.74
CA SER A 75 13.12 -1.61 19.70
C SER A 75 11.88 -1.53 18.79
N GLU A 76 11.61 -2.63 18.08
CA GLU A 76 10.45 -2.80 17.19
C GLU A 76 9.11 -2.35 17.84
N PRO A 77 8.11 -1.95 17.03
CA PRO A 77 7.06 -1.06 17.50
C PRO A 77 6.03 -1.82 18.34
N GLU A 78 6.03 -1.56 19.65
CA GLU A 78 4.77 -1.55 20.39
C GLU A 78 4.02 -0.25 20.07
N GLU A 79 2.72 -0.37 19.82
CA GLU A 79 1.81 0.73 19.50
C GLU A 79 1.80 1.79 20.63
N GLU A 80 2.65 2.82 20.56
CA GLU A 80 2.57 3.94 21.50
C GLU A 80 2.52 5.33 20.84
N LYS A 81 1.32 5.91 20.96
CA LYS A 81 0.97 7.32 21.18
C LYS A 81 2.01 8.37 20.75
N LYS A 82 1.66 9.12 19.70
CA LYS A 82 2.33 10.36 19.27
C LYS A 82 2.69 11.27 20.47
N PRO A 83 3.98 11.54 20.74
CA PRO A 83 4.33 12.60 21.67
C PRO A 83 4.06 13.95 21.00
N LYS A 84 3.39 14.84 21.73
CA LYS A 84 3.22 16.24 21.36
C LYS A 84 4.51 17.00 21.69
N THR A 85 5.05 17.71 20.69
CA THR A 85 6.02 18.83 20.82
C THR A 85 7.27 18.56 21.67
N ALA A 86 8.17 17.70 21.19
CA ALA A 86 9.59 17.82 21.48
C ALA A 86 10.28 18.50 20.27
N GLY A 87 11.21 19.42 20.49
CA GLY A 87 11.99 20.06 19.43
C GLY A 87 12.82 19.06 18.61
N PRO A 88 13.51 19.50 17.53
CA PRO A 88 14.38 18.61 16.76
C PRO A 88 15.47 17.99 17.66
N PRO A 89 15.84 16.72 17.45
CA PRO A 89 16.98 16.10 18.13
C PRO A 89 18.24 16.97 18.08
N VAL A 90 19.01 16.99 19.18
CA VAL A 90 20.19 17.87 19.38
C VAL A 90 21.19 17.80 18.22
N ILE A 91 21.32 16.63 17.58
CA ILE A 91 22.18 16.44 16.41
C ILE A 91 21.84 17.39 15.26
N TRP A 92 20.57 17.70 15.01
CA TRP A 92 20.19 18.59 13.92
C TRP A 92 20.64 20.02 14.16
N THR A 93 20.66 20.48 15.42
CA THR A 93 21.22 21.79 15.80
C THR A 93 22.75 21.81 15.66
N LYS A 94 23.44 20.72 15.99
CA LYS A 94 24.88 20.59 15.75
C LYS A 94 25.21 20.67 14.25
N ILE A 95 24.42 19.99 13.41
CA ILE A 95 24.55 20.06 11.94
C ILE A 95 24.27 21.48 11.44
N GLU A 96 23.18 22.11 11.90
CA GLU A 96 22.81 23.49 11.52
C GLU A 96 23.99 24.46 11.75
N HIS A 97 24.59 24.39 12.95
CA HIS A 97 25.74 25.20 13.31
C HIS A 97 26.99 24.88 12.47
N ALA A 98 27.32 23.59 12.30
CA ALA A 98 28.49 23.16 11.54
C ALA A 98 28.41 23.59 10.05
N LEU A 99 27.21 23.56 9.47
CA LEU A 99 26.97 23.98 8.09
C LEU A 99 26.94 25.51 7.90
N GLY A 100 26.70 26.27 8.98
CA GLY A 100 26.36 27.70 8.89
C GLY A 100 24.99 27.92 8.26
N ALA A 101 24.04 27.01 8.51
CA ALA A 101 22.70 27.10 7.97
C ALA A 101 21.90 28.22 8.65
N VAL A 102 21.13 28.97 7.87
CA VAL A 102 20.28 30.07 8.35
C VAL A 102 18.90 29.54 8.76
N ARG A 103 18.47 28.42 8.18
CA ARG A 103 17.23 27.73 8.56
C ARG A 103 17.39 26.22 8.54
N LEU A 104 16.78 25.57 9.52
CA LEU A 104 16.51 24.14 9.59
C LEU A 104 15.02 23.86 9.40
N LYS A 105 14.68 22.94 8.48
CA LYS A 105 13.34 22.36 8.36
C LYS A 105 13.39 20.87 8.68
N TYR A 106 12.89 20.53 9.87
CA TYR A 106 12.79 19.17 10.37
C TYR A 106 11.33 18.70 10.40
N ASN A 107 11.03 17.58 9.75
CA ASN A 107 9.65 17.09 9.58
C ASN A 107 9.19 16.10 10.67
N GLY A 108 9.97 15.93 11.74
CA GLY A 108 9.61 15.02 12.86
C GLY A 108 9.71 13.53 12.55
N LYS A 109 10.37 13.16 11.45
CA LYS A 109 10.76 11.79 11.14
C LYS A 109 12.27 11.72 11.34
N ASP A 110 12.72 10.94 12.31
CA ASP A 110 14.02 11.05 12.99
C ASP A 110 15.30 10.97 12.15
N THR A 111 15.18 10.83 10.83
CA THR A 111 16.33 10.56 9.96
C THR A 111 16.52 11.54 8.82
N THR A 112 15.64 12.53 8.59
CA THR A 112 15.86 13.53 7.52
C THR A 112 15.55 14.97 7.93
N ALA A 113 16.39 15.89 7.47
CA ALA A 113 16.18 17.32 7.60
C ALA A 113 16.67 18.07 6.35
N ASN A 114 16.10 19.26 6.13
CA ASN A 114 16.47 20.15 5.03
C ASN A 114 17.07 21.40 5.67
N PHE A 115 18.09 21.98 5.04
CA PHE A 115 18.82 23.15 5.52
C PHE A 115 18.89 24.21 4.43
N ALA A 116 18.76 25.48 4.80
CA ALA A 116 19.01 26.61 3.91
C ALA A 116 20.34 27.25 4.30
N LEU A 117 21.31 27.20 3.40
CA LEU A 117 22.63 27.81 3.55
C LEU A 117 22.72 29.08 2.69
N PRO A 118 23.44 30.13 3.10
CA PRO A 118 23.65 31.30 2.26
C PRO A 118 24.32 30.95 0.93
N TRP A 119 23.96 31.64 -0.14
CA TRP A 119 24.66 31.51 -1.42
C TRP A 119 26.13 31.91 -1.28
N PRO A 120 27.09 31.15 -1.84
CA PRO A 120 28.50 31.47 -1.67
C PRO A 120 28.87 32.81 -2.32
N GLN A 121 29.43 33.73 -1.53
CA GLN A 121 29.74 35.09 -1.98
C GLN A 121 30.67 35.13 -3.19
N LYS A 122 31.63 34.19 -3.26
CA LYS A 122 32.55 34.05 -4.41
C LYS A 122 31.86 33.73 -5.74
N TYR A 123 30.60 33.29 -5.70
CA TYR A 123 29.77 33.01 -6.88
C TYR A 123 28.57 33.95 -6.98
N ALA A 124 28.61 35.11 -6.30
CA ALA A 124 27.54 36.10 -6.40
C ALA A 124 27.34 36.63 -7.84
N GLY A 125 28.38 36.64 -8.67
CA GLY A 125 28.27 37.01 -10.08
C GLY A 125 27.59 35.97 -10.99
N LEU A 126 27.45 34.72 -10.53
CA LEU A 126 26.80 33.64 -11.28
C LEU A 126 25.30 33.53 -10.99
N LYS A 127 24.75 34.42 -10.15
CA LYS A 127 23.35 34.48 -9.73
C LYS A 127 22.35 34.61 -10.90
N GLY A 128 22.76 35.16 -12.05
CA GLY A 128 21.85 35.56 -13.14
C GLY A 128 21.91 34.74 -14.44
N SER A 129 22.83 33.79 -14.61
CA SER A 129 23.05 33.15 -15.93
C SER A 129 22.09 32.00 -16.25
N LEU A 130 21.30 31.51 -15.29
CA LEU A 130 20.34 30.43 -15.45
C LEU A 130 18.92 30.95 -15.15
N VAL A 131 18.40 31.81 -16.02
CA VAL A 131 16.97 32.17 -15.96
C VAL A 131 16.16 30.90 -16.18
N ASP A 132 15.19 30.70 -15.30
CA ASP A 132 14.34 29.52 -15.16
C ASP A 132 13.53 29.21 -16.44
N ARG A 133 14.17 28.59 -17.44
CA ARG A 133 13.56 28.26 -18.74
C ARG A 133 12.37 27.29 -18.66
N ASN A 134 12.04 26.77 -17.48
CA ASN A 134 10.95 25.81 -17.27
C ASN A 134 9.84 26.28 -16.30
N SER A 135 9.90 27.50 -15.75
CA SER A 135 8.85 28.01 -14.83
C SER A 135 7.64 28.65 -15.54
N ALA A 136 7.64 28.76 -16.87
CA ALA A 136 6.54 29.41 -17.61
C ALA A 136 5.36 28.47 -17.97
N ASN A 137 5.29 27.24 -17.45
CA ASN A 137 4.23 26.29 -17.85
C ASN A 137 3.38 25.73 -16.71
N ASP A 138 3.32 26.43 -15.58
CA ASP A 138 2.42 26.10 -14.47
C ASP A 138 1.41 27.23 -14.17
N GLN A 139 0.99 27.97 -15.21
CA GLN A 139 -0.27 28.69 -15.18
C GLN A 139 -1.30 27.94 -16.03
N GLN A 140 -2.28 27.41 -15.31
CA GLN A 140 -3.45 26.73 -15.78
C GLN A 140 -4.25 27.63 -16.74
N VAL A 141 -4.04 27.48 -18.05
CA VAL A 141 -4.94 28.02 -19.06
C VAL A 141 -6.19 27.12 -19.09
N LYS A 142 -7.27 27.59 -18.46
CA LYS A 142 -8.62 27.10 -18.74
C LYS A 142 -8.99 27.59 -20.14
N LEU A 143 -9.05 26.67 -21.10
CA LEU A 143 -9.77 26.89 -22.35
C LEU A 143 -11.16 26.30 -22.16
N ASP A 144 -12.15 27.19 -22.06
CA ASP A 144 -13.57 26.86 -22.22
C ASP A 144 -13.80 26.51 -23.70
N ASP A 145 -14.22 25.28 -23.98
CA ASP A 145 -15.02 25.00 -25.17
C ASP A 145 -16.50 25.14 -24.78
N GLY A 146 -17.21 25.96 -25.54
CA GLY A 146 -18.63 26.17 -25.38
C GLY A 146 -19.40 25.27 -26.33
N THR A 147 -20.47 24.67 -25.83
CA THR A 147 -21.79 24.80 -26.47
C THR A 147 -22.93 24.51 -25.47
N PRO A 148 -24.11 25.14 -25.65
CA PRO A 148 -24.97 25.59 -24.56
C PRO A 148 -26.24 24.74 -24.39
N THR A 149 -26.89 24.82 -23.21
CA THR A 149 -28.37 24.95 -23.15
C THR A 149 -28.93 25.21 -21.73
N HIS A 150 -29.64 26.34 -21.64
CA HIS A 150 -30.96 26.56 -20.99
C HIS A 150 -31.16 26.79 -19.47
N ILE A 151 -31.53 28.04 -19.21
CA ILE A 151 -32.65 28.58 -18.40
C ILE A 151 -32.62 28.39 -16.87
N GLY A 152 -32.50 29.53 -16.18
CA GLY A 152 -33.03 29.76 -14.83
C GLY A 152 -32.81 31.22 -14.41
N LYS A 153 -33.87 32.02 -14.43
CA LYS A 153 -33.90 33.48 -14.28
C LYS A 153 -33.73 33.95 -12.82
N ASN A 154 -33.46 35.26 -12.71
CA ASN A 154 -33.70 36.21 -11.61
C ASN A 154 -32.44 36.58 -10.80
N ASN A 155 -32.14 37.82 -10.43
CA ASN A 155 -32.69 39.16 -10.71
C ASN A 155 -31.79 40.19 -9.98
N LEU A 156 -31.60 41.39 -10.59
CA LEU A 156 -31.44 42.73 -9.98
C LEU A 156 -30.29 42.97 -8.96
N ALA A 157 -29.56 44.10 -8.90
CA ALA A 157 -29.58 45.39 -9.59
C ALA A 157 -28.24 46.14 -9.33
N VAL A 158 -27.98 47.14 -10.17
CA VAL A 158 -26.87 48.11 -10.33
C VAL A 158 -27.16 49.39 -9.47
N PRO A 159 -26.40 50.52 -9.38
CA PRO A 159 -24.99 50.92 -9.66
C PRO A 159 -24.27 51.73 -8.54
N ASP A 160 -23.03 52.12 -8.85
CA ASP A 160 -22.35 53.41 -8.59
C ASP A 160 -21.78 53.73 -7.21
N ALA A 161 -20.44 53.78 -7.17
CA ALA A 161 -19.64 55.02 -7.13
C ALA A 161 -18.37 54.76 -6.32
N ASP A 162 -17.19 54.91 -6.93
CA ASP A 162 -16.44 56.16 -6.82
C ASP A 162 -14.98 55.93 -7.24
N ILE A 163 -14.51 56.86 -8.06
CA ILE A 163 -13.18 56.92 -8.62
C ILE A 163 -12.31 57.60 -7.57
N THR A 164 -11.38 56.86 -6.98
CA THR A 164 -10.17 57.49 -6.44
C THR A 164 -8.95 56.77 -6.95
N LYS A 165 -8.27 57.46 -7.88
CA LYS A 165 -6.85 57.32 -8.17
C LYS A 165 -6.09 57.19 -6.85
N VAL A 166 -5.44 56.06 -6.64
CA VAL A 166 -4.22 56.01 -5.83
C VAL A 166 -3.14 55.45 -6.73
N GLU A 167 -2.13 56.29 -6.87
CA GLU A 167 -0.94 56.22 -7.70
C GLU A 167 -0.33 54.80 -7.78
N GLU A 168 0.07 54.41 -8.99
CA GLU A 168 1.17 53.47 -9.20
C GLU A 168 2.38 53.98 -8.43
N LYS A 169 2.54 53.50 -7.19
CA LYS A 169 3.87 53.42 -6.60
C LYS A 169 4.61 52.33 -7.37
N LEU A 170 5.39 52.79 -8.34
CA LEU A 170 6.67 52.18 -8.67
C LEU A 170 7.42 52.00 -7.36
N ALA A 171 7.29 50.82 -6.77
CA ALA A 171 8.17 50.38 -5.70
C ALA A 171 9.51 50.05 -6.37
N ASP A 172 10.39 51.05 -6.40
CA ASP A 172 11.80 50.81 -6.13
C ASP A 172 11.85 50.08 -4.78
N ASP A 173 11.94 48.76 -4.84
CA ASP A 173 12.34 47.93 -3.72
C ASP A 173 13.47 47.04 -4.25
N ASP A 174 14.66 47.63 -4.34
CA ASP A 174 15.95 46.94 -4.28
C ASP A 174 16.09 46.23 -2.92
N GLN A 175 15.10 45.42 -2.53
CA GLN A 175 15.31 44.37 -1.55
C GLN A 175 16.11 43.29 -2.27
N GLU A 176 17.43 43.38 -2.10
CA GLU A 176 18.36 42.31 -2.41
C GLU A 176 17.93 41.06 -1.61
N THR A 177 16.99 40.28 -2.16
CA THR A 177 16.56 39.04 -1.54
C THR A 177 17.73 38.08 -1.58
N ASP A 178 18.29 37.77 -0.41
CA ASP A 178 19.40 36.84 -0.31
C ASP A 178 19.05 35.49 -0.93
N ASP A 179 20.02 34.94 -1.66
CA ASP A 179 19.92 33.62 -2.25
C ASP A 179 20.40 32.56 -1.27
N TYR A 180 19.74 31.41 -1.32
CA TYR A 180 20.04 30.27 -0.47
C TYR A 180 20.24 28.99 -1.29
N VAL A 181 21.05 28.10 -0.75
CA VAL A 181 21.22 26.74 -1.24
C VAL A 181 20.46 25.80 -0.31
N GLN A 182 19.64 24.93 -0.87
CA GLN A 182 19.02 23.85 -0.11
C GLN A 182 20.00 22.67 0.03
N VAL A 183 20.14 22.15 1.24
CA VAL A 183 20.92 20.94 1.54
C VAL A 183 20.02 19.95 2.29
N ASP A 184 19.89 18.74 1.76
CA ASP A 184 19.05 17.69 2.30
C ASP A 184 19.93 16.62 2.94
N ILE A 185 19.73 16.34 4.22
CA ILE A 185 20.56 15.41 4.98
C ILE A 185 19.72 14.26 5.50
N ARG A 186 20.19 13.04 5.26
CA ARG A 186 19.66 11.80 5.83
C ARG A 186 20.68 11.16 6.77
N ILE A 187 20.29 10.95 8.03
CA ILE A 187 21.04 10.18 9.01
C ILE A 187 20.62 8.70 8.89
N CYS A 188 21.56 7.86 8.48
CA CYS A 188 21.39 6.41 8.36
C CYS A 188 21.80 5.73 9.67
N LYS A 189 21.01 4.73 10.10
CA LYS A 189 21.28 4.02 11.37
C LYS A 189 22.56 3.20 11.32
N THR A 190 22.91 2.69 10.14
CA THR A 190 24.10 1.87 9.91
C THR A 190 24.77 2.28 8.61
N VAL A 191 26.07 2.01 8.50
CA VAL A 191 26.83 2.20 7.23
C VAL A 191 26.21 1.38 6.10
N LYS A 192 25.68 0.19 6.39
CA LYS A 192 24.99 -0.64 5.40
C LYS A 192 23.76 0.05 4.79
N GLN A 193 22.94 0.69 5.63
CA GLN A 193 21.80 1.49 5.14
C GLN A 193 22.26 2.71 4.33
N LEU A 194 23.38 3.33 4.72
CA LEU A 194 23.97 4.44 3.98
C LEU A 194 24.42 3.99 2.59
N LEU A 195 25.14 2.87 2.49
CA LEU A 195 25.61 2.31 1.22
C LEU A 195 24.44 1.92 0.31
N TRP A 196 23.41 1.25 0.87
CA TRP A 196 22.20 0.95 0.11
C TRP A 196 21.50 2.22 -0.39
N ALA A 197 21.35 3.25 0.45
CA ALA A 197 20.74 4.50 0.04
C ALA A 197 21.58 5.23 -1.03
N ALA A 198 22.91 5.24 -0.92
CA ALA A 198 23.81 5.80 -1.90
C ALA A 198 23.65 5.08 -3.25
N PHE A 199 23.62 3.74 -3.24
CA PHE A 199 23.38 2.93 -4.41
C PHE A 199 22.00 3.16 -5.01
N LYS A 200 20.96 3.24 -4.18
CA LYS A 200 19.55 3.37 -4.58
C LYS A 200 19.22 4.72 -5.22
N HIS A 201 19.93 5.77 -4.84
CA HIS A 201 19.74 7.14 -5.29
C HIS A 201 20.83 7.65 -6.24
N ALA A 202 21.88 6.84 -6.51
CA ALA A 202 22.89 7.15 -7.50
C ALA A 202 22.28 7.32 -8.91
N HIS A 203 22.83 8.27 -9.67
CA HIS A 203 22.52 8.56 -11.07
C HIS A 203 21.07 8.99 -11.34
N GLY A 204 20.34 9.40 -10.30
CA GLY A 204 18.97 9.90 -10.42
C GLY A 204 17.97 8.82 -10.86
N ASP A 205 17.73 8.69 -12.18
CA ASP A 205 16.69 7.82 -12.73
C ASP A 205 17.15 6.37 -12.99
N MET A 206 18.44 6.04 -12.82
CA MET A 206 19.01 4.70 -13.14
C MET A 206 18.18 3.56 -12.52
N TRP A 207 17.85 3.65 -11.25
CA TRP A 207 17.06 2.62 -10.58
C TRP A 207 15.60 2.54 -11.03
N GLN A 208 15.05 3.64 -11.52
CA GLN A 208 13.72 3.68 -12.11
C GLN A 208 13.74 2.94 -13.44
N LEU A 209 14.84 3.04 -14.21
CA LEU A 209 15.08 2.22 -15.40
C LEU A 209 15.23 0.74 -15.03
N LEU A 210 16.14 0.39 -14.12
CA LEU A 210 16.30 -0.98 -13.62
C LEU A 210 14.99 -1.55 -13.09
N GLY A 211 14.19 -0.72 -12.43
CA GLY A 211 12.84 -1.07 -11.99
C GLY A 211 11.90 -1.46 -13.14
N THR A 212 12.03 -0.91 -14.35
CA THR A 212 11.24 -1.36 -15.51
C THR A 212 11.64 -2.76 -15.96
N ILE A 213 12.91 -3.15 -15.75
CA ILE A 213 13.47 -4.44 -16.15
C ILE A 213 13.03 -5.54 -15.17
N ILE A 214 13.20 -5.30 -13.87
CA ILE A 214 13.11 -6.37 -12.87
C ILE A 214 11.68 -6.56 -12.29
N ARG A 215 10.83 -5.51 -12.31
CA ARG A 215 9.46 -5.59 -11.75
C ARG A 215 8.57 -6.64 -12.43
N PRO A 216 8.53 -6.76 -13.77
CA PRO A 216 7.73 -7.79 -14.43
C PRO A 216 8.08 -9.22 -14.00
N LEU A 217 9.34 -9.43 -13.61
CA LEU A 217 9.92 -10.70 -13.17
C LEU A 217 9.70 -10.98 -11.67
N GLY A 218 8.96 -10.13 -10.96
CA GLY A 218 8.68 -10.31 -9.54
C GLY A 218 9.83 -9.89 -8.63
N LEU A 219 10.72 -9.00 -9.08
CA LEU A 219 11.75 -8.40 -8.26
C LEU A 219 11.43 -6.94 -7.96
N LYS A 220 11.83 -6.47 -6.77
CA LYS A 220 11.60 -5.09 -6.35
C LYS A 220 12.72 -4.62 -5.44
N ALA A 221 13.33 -3.48 -5.77
CA ALA A 221 14.17 -2.74 -4.85
C ALA A 221 13.38 -1.59 -4.22
N ASP A 222 13.53 -1.39 -2.92
CA ASP A 222 13.02 -0.21 -2.21
C ASP A 222 14.14 0.54 -1.48
N GLU A 223 13.78 1.42 -0.54
CA GLU A 223 14.73 2.23 0.25
C GLU A 223 15.62 1.40 1.19
N THR A 224 15.40 0.09 1.30
CA THR A 224 16.08 -0.78 2.28
C THR A 224 16.84 -1.94 1.66
N ALA A 225 16.29 -2.60 0.63
CA ALA A 225 16.90 -3.78 0.03
C ALA A 225 16.28 -4.15 -1.34
N LEU A 226 16.83 -5.19 -1.95
CA LEU A 226 16.23 -5.97 -3.03
C LEU A 226 15.37 -7.10 -2.46
N TYR A 227 14.19 -7.31 -3.07
CA TYR A 227 13.20 -8.29 -2.66
C TYR A 227 12.67 -9.10 -3.84
N LEU A 228 12.33 -10.35 -3.56
CA LEU A 228 11.50 -11.23 -4.38
C LEU A 228 10.04 -11.08 -3.97
N ILE A 229 9.13 -11.02 -4.94
CA ILE A 229 7.70 -10.81 -4.72
C ILE A 229 6.92 -12.11 -4.91
N THR A 230 6.26 -12.57 -3.84
CA THR A 230 5.32 -13.70 -3.84
C THR A 230 4.03 -13.34 -4.58
N PRO A 231 3.77 -13.90 -5.78
CA PRO A 231 2.63 -13.50 -6.62
C PRO A 231 1.27 -13.82 -5.97
N GLU A 232 1.18 -14.82 -5.11
CA GLU A 232 -0.03 -15.22 -4.39
C GLU A 232 -0.46 -14.19 -3.34
N ILE A 233 0.49 -13.39 -2.84
CA ILE A 233 0.28 -12.40 -1.77
C ILE A 233 0.15 -10.99 -2.37
N GLU A 234 0.90 -10.70 -3.44
CA GLU A 234 1.05 -9.37 -4.05
C GLU A 234 -0.28 -8.63 -4.33
N PRO A 235 -1.34 -9.27 -4.87
CA PRO A 235 -2.61 -8.60 -5.17
C PRO A 235 -3.35 -8.11 -3.92
N ILE A 236 -3.11 -8.74 -2.76
CA ILE A 236 -3.85 -8.50 -1.52
C ILE A 236 -3.01 -7.66 -0.56
N ASN A 237 -1.73 -8.00 -0.38
CA ASN A 237 -0.83 -7.29 0.52
C ASN A 237 0.59 -7.18 -0.06
N LYS A 238 0.85 -6.05 -0.71
CA LYS A 238 2.15 -5.76 -1.37
C LYS A 238 3.35 -5.77 -0.43
N LYS A 239 3.18 -5.36 0.83
CA LYS A 239 4.29 -5.32 1.80
C LYS A 239 4.65 -6.73 2.26
N ARG A 240 3.61 -7.53 2.60
CA ARG A 240 3.80 -8.90 3.03
C ARG A 240 4.26 -9.83 1.90
N ALA A 241 4.06 -9.45 0.64
CA ALA A 241 4.55 -10.22 -0.50
C ALA A 241 6.08 -10.16 -0.69
N MET A 242 6.79 -9.28 0.02
CA MET A 242 8.22 -9.03 -0.16
C MET A 242 9.08 -9.98 0.67
N VAL A 243 9.81 -10.86 -0.02
CA VAL A 243 10.83 -11.74 0.57
C VAL A 243 12.20 -11.10 0.38
N PHE A 244 12.92 -10.87 1.48
CA PHE A 244 14.25 -10.26 1.45
C PHE A 244 15.25 -11.10 0.64
N LEU A 245 16.03 -10.42 -0.22
CA LEU A 245 17.15 -11.03 -0.94
C LEU A 245 18.49 -10.50 -0.42
N SER A 246 18.76 -9.21 -0.63
CA SER A 246 19.99 -8.57 -0.17
C SER A 246 19.84 -7.04 -0.13
N ASP A 247 20.50 -6.43 0.83
CA ASP A 247 20.73 -5.00 1.04
C ASP A 247 22.21 -4.63 0.80
N ASP A 248 23.01 -5.56 0.27
CA ASP A 248 24.38 -5.32 -0.15
C ASP A 248 24.43 -4.93 -1.64
N PRO A 249 24.90 -3.71 -1.99
CA PRO A 249 24.97 -3.26 -3.38
C PRO A 249 25.78 -4.18 -4.30
N GLY A 250 26.90 -4.74 -3.81
CA GLY A 250 27.76 -5.64 -4.58
C GLY A 250 27.03 -6.92 -4.96
N GLN A 251 26.45 -7.62 -3.98
CA GLN A 251 25.65 -8.82 -4.22
C GLN A 251 24.46 -8.58 -5.13
N VAL A 252 23.82 -7.41 -5.03
CA VAL A 252 22.71 -7.04 -5.93
C VAL A 252 23.22 -6.78 -7.34
N CYS A 253 24.36 -6.11 -7.52
CA CYS A 253 25.00 -5.94 -8.83
C CYS A 253 25.38 -7.30 -9.43
N ASP A 254 26.03 -8.18 -8.67
CA ASP A 254 26.39 -9.53 -9.09
C ASP A 254 25.15 -10.33 -9.53
N PHE A 255 24.07 -10.30 -8.74
CA PHE A 255 22.83 -10.98 -9.07
C PHE A 255 22.13 -10.39 -10.30
N LEU A 256 22.21 -9.08 -10.50
CA LEU A 256 21.62 -8.41 -11.68
C LEU A 256 22.56 -8.50 -12.90
N GLY A 257 23.80 -8.96 -12.76
CA GLY A 257 24.80 -8.98 -13.83
C GLY A 257 25.35 -7.60 -14.17
N LEU A 258 25.26 -6.63 -13.26
CA LEU A 258 25.78 -5.28 -13.44
C LEU A 258 27.24 -5.22 -12.98
N PRO A 259 28.18 -4.71 -13.81
CA PRO A 259 29.57 -4.61 -13.39
C PRO A 259 29.71 -3.58 -12.25
N HIS A 260 30.48 -3.94 -11.23
CA HIS A 260 30.75 -3.05 -10.09
C HIS A 260 32.19 -3.13 -9.56
N ALA A 261 33.05 -3.99 -10.14
CA ALA A 261 34.40 -4.25 -9.64
C ALA A 261 35.30 -3.01 -9.63
N ASP A 262 35.07 -2.06 -10.54
CA ASP A 262 35.85 -0.82 -10.65
C ASP A 262 35.07 0.41 -10.12
N GLY A 263 34.01 0.17 -9.34
CA GLY A 263 33.13 1.21 -8.83
C GLY A 263 32.33 1.91 -9.94
N GLN A 264 31.89 1.16 -10.96
CA GLN A 264 31.16 1.70 -12.13
C GLN A 264 29.95 2.53 -11.71
N TRP A 265 29.14 2.06 -10.75
CA TRP A 265 27.98 2.80 -10.25
C TRP A 265 28.37 3.90 -9.24
N GLU A 266 29.57 3.87 -8.67
CA GLU A 266 30.06 4.85 -7.68
C GLU A 266 30.63 6.11 -8.34
N LYS A 267 30.84 6.08 -9.66
CA LYS A 267 31.42 7.17 -10.45
C LYS A 267 30.39 7.76 -11.41
N PRO A 268 30.40 9.07 -11.67
CA PRO A 268 29.51 9.68 -12.66
C PRO A 268 29.70 9.06 -14.05
N PHE A 269 28.59 8.80 -14.75
CA PHE A 269 28.62 8.44 -16.17
C PHE A 269 28.99 9.65 -17.04
N GLY A 270 29.68 9.42 -18.16
CA GLY A 270 30.06 10.49 -19.09
C GLY A 270 28.86 11.12 -19.80
N SER A 271 27.83 10.31 -20.06
CA SER A 271 26.60 10.72 -20.71
C SER A 271 25.39 9.92 -20.22
N VAL A 272 24.19 10.38 -20.58
CA VAL A 272 22.94 9.63 -20.34
C VAL A 272 22.94 8.29 -21.10
N ASP A 273 23.50 8.26 -22.32
CA ASP A 273 23.62 7.02 -23.11
C ASP A 273 24.58 6.01 -22.44
N ASP A 274 25.67 6.45 -21.80
CA ASP A 274 26.54 5.56 -21.02
C ASP A 274 25.81 4.94 -19.83
N MET A 275 24.96 5.72 -19.14
CA MET A 275 24.11 5.20 -18.07
C MET A 275 23.08 4.19 -18.61
N PHE A 276 22.51 4.42 -19.79
CA PHE A 276 21.61 3.48 -20.45
C PHE A 276 22.33 2.19 -20.83
N ALA A 277 23.52 2.29 -21.41
CA ALA A 277 24.37 1.15 -21.75
C ALA A 277 24.81 0.36 -20.50
N TYR A 278 24.98 1.02 -19.36
CA TYR A 278 25.18 0.35 -18.07
C TYR A 278 23.91 -0.40 -17.62
N ALA A 279 22.76 0.27 -17.61
CA ALA A 279 21.50 -0.34 -17.19
C ALA A 279 21.08 -1.54 -18.08
N SER A 280 21.39 -1.49 -19.38
CA SER A 280 21.09 -2.57 -20.33
C SER A 280 21.99 -3.80 -20.17
N GLN A 281 23.08 -3.71 -19.39
CA GLN A 281 23.90 -4.88 -19.03
C GLN A 281 23.24 -5.77 -17.98
N CYS A 282 22.15 -5.31 -17.35
CA CYS A 282 21.35 -6.16 -16.48
C CYS A 282 20.99 -7.45 -17.23
N ARG A 283 21.31 -8.61 -16.64
CA ARG A 283 21.12 -9.93 -17.30
C ARG A 283 19.67 -10.27 -17.61
N PHE A 284 18.74 -9.55 -16.99
CA PHE A 284 17.30 -9.63 -17.20
C PHE A 284 16.76 -8.60 -18.20
N PHE A 285 17.63 -7.77 -18.80
CA PHE A 285 17.24 -6.82 -19.82
C PHE A 285 17.01 -7.56 -21.14
N TRP A 286 15.79 -8.03 -21.33
CA TRP A 286 15.34 -8.72 -22.54
C TRP A 286 14.35 -7.86 -23.30
N ILE A 287 14.63 -7.68 -24.59
CA ILE A 287 13.78 -6.97 -25.52
C ILE A 287 13.09 -8.00 -26.40
N TRP A 288 11.82 -8.23 -26.12
CA TRP A 288 10.99 -9.13 -26.90
C TRP A 288 10.65 -8.52 -28.28
N PRO A 289 10.53 -9.36 -29.33
CA PRO A 289 10.03 -8.92 -30.63
C PRO A 289 8.64 -8.30 -30.50
N GLN A 290 8.38 -7.25 -31.28
CA GLN A 290 7.04 -6.67 -31.34
C GLN A 290 6.14 -7.64 -32.12
N ALA A 291 4.97 -7.97 -31.57
CA ALA A 291 3.96 -8.68 -32.33
C ALA A 291 3.66 -7.86 -33.59
N ALA A 292 3.87 -8.45 -34.77
CA ALA A 292 3.46 -7.83 -36.02
C ALA A 292 1.95 -7.61 -35.91
N SER A 293 1.50 -6.36 -35.93
CA SER A 293 0.08 -6.04 -35.85
C SER A 293 -0.66 -6.88 -36.90
N ASP A 294 -1.63 -7.66 -36.43
CA ASP A 294 -2.62 -8.45 -37.18
C ASP A 294 -2.31 -9.92 -37.49
N ASN A 295 -1.15 -10.49 -37.11
CA ASN A 295 -0.93 -11.95 -37.17
C ASN A 295 -0.94 -12.57 -35.76
N ALA A 296 -1.95 -13.40 -35.49
CA ALA A 296 -2.22 -14.05 -34.20
C ALA A 296 -1.16 -15.07 -33.71
N ASP A 297 -0.03 -15.20 -34.41
CA ASP A 297 0.93 -16.31 -34.24
C ASP A 297 2.30 -15.87 -33.67
N THR A 298 2.48 -14.58 -33.36
CA THR A 298 3.68 -14.13 -32.61
C THR A 298 3.37 -14.16 -31.11
N THR A 299 4.18 -14.85 -30.31
CA THR A 299 4.08 -14.81 -28.85
C THR A 299 4.17 -13.36 -28.38
N PRO A 300 3.11 -12.80 -27.76
CA PRO A 300 3.15 -11.44 -27.22
C PRO A 300 4.29 -11.35 -26.22
N ASP A 301 5.01 -10.23 -26.20
CA ASP A 301 6.01 -9.94 -25.16
C ASP A 301 5.38 -10.25 -23.77
N PRO A 302 5.82 -11.32 -23.08
CA PRO A 302 5.22 -11.77 -21.83
C PRO A 302 5.51 -10.80 -20.68
N LEU A 303 6.51 -9.94 -20.86
CA LEU A 303 6.87 -8.86 -19.94
C LEU A 303 6.28 -7.53 -20.38
N SER A 304 5.72 -7.46 -21.59
CA SER A 304 4.94 -6.31 -22.04
C SER A 304 3.83 -6.11 -21.03
N PRO A 305 3.62 -4.87 -20.60
CA PRO A 305 2.57 -4.57 -19.67
C PRO A 305 1.23 -4.85 -20.36
N THR A 306 0.72 -6.07 -20.20
CA THR A 306 -0.68 -6.45 -20.48
C THR A 306 -1.68 -5.61 -19.68
N ARG A 307 -1.20 -4.66 -18.87
CA ARG A 307 -1.96 -3.51 -18.41
C ARG A 307 -0.99 -2.36 -18.06
N THR A 308 -0.82 -1.43 -18.99
CA THR A 308 -0.40 -0.02 -18.81
C THR A 308 0.79 0.27 -17.87
N GLN A 309 1.82 0.96 -18.38
CA GLN A 309 2.77 1.75 -17.56
C GLN A 309 2.11 2.25 -16.27
N THR A 310 2.71 2.06 -15.10
CA THR A 310 2.06 2.52 -13.85
C THR A 310 1.80 4.03 -13.90
N ALA A 311 0.89 4.55 -13.08
CA ALA A 311 0.65 5.99 -13.00
C ALA A 311 1.96 6.80 -12.76
N ASN A 312 2.88 6.22 -11.97
CA ASN A 312 4.20 6.79 -11.74
C ASN A 312 5.09 6.73 -12.99
N ASP A 313 5.06 5.63 -13.74
CA ASP A 313 5.83 5.50 -14.98
C ASP A 313 5.35 6.51 -16.03
N ARG A 314 4.03 6.68 -16.19
CA ARG A 314 3.44 7.72 -17.06
C ARG A 314 3.86 9.13 -16.63
N ARG A 315 3.83 9.40 -15.32
CA ARG A 315 4.31 10.69 -14.77
C ARG A 315 5.79 10.91 -15.07
N ARG A 316 6.63 9.88 -14.94
CA ARG A 316 8.07 9.97 -15.24
C ARG A 316 8.31 10.26 -16.71
N ILE A 317 7.67 9.54 -17.63
CA ILE A 317 7.75 9.85 -19.07
C ILE A 317 7.42 11.32 -19.34
N LYS A 318 6.38 11.87 -18.69
CA LYS A 318 6.04 13.29 -18.84
C LYS A 318 7.06 14.25 -18.21
N THR A 319 7.68 13.91 -17.08
CA THR A 319 8.42 14.87 -16.23
C THR A 319 9.92 14.62 -16.10
N ARG A 320 10.44 13.53 -16.67
CA ARG A 320 11.82 13.07 -16.54
C ARG A 320 12.41 12.80 -17.93
N PRO A 321 13.24 13.70 -18.48
CA PRO A 321 13.79 13.57 -19.83
C PRO A 321 14.57 12.27 -20.05
N ALA A 322 15.47 11.89 -19.13
CA ALA A 322 16.22 10.63 -19.25
C ALA A 322 15.30 9.40 -19.28
N TYR A 323 14.31 9.32 -18.39
CA TYR A 323 13.33 8.23 -18.40
C TYR A 323 12.52 8.19 -19.71
N ARG A 324 12.16 9.34 -20.27
CA ARG A 324 11.47 9.41 -21.57
C ARG A 324 12.35 8.88 -22.70
N THR A 325 13.60 9.37 -22.80
CA THR A 325 14.54 8.92 -23.83
C THR A 325 14.81 7.41 -23.76
N TRP A 326 14.87 6.84 -22.55
CA TRP A 326 14.99 5.39 -22.37
C TRP A 326 13.84 4.61 -23.05
N VAL A 327 12.60 5.05 -22.83
CA VAL A 327 11.39 4.36 -23.31
C VAL A 327 11.13 4.63 -24.80
N ASP A 328 11.25 5.89 -25.22
CA ASP A 328 10.79 6.34 -26.54
C ASP A 328 11.89 6.26 -27.61
N ASP A 329 13.17 6.16 -27.23
CA ASP A 329 14.31 6.16 -28.16
C ASP A 329 15.27 4.96 -27.94
N PHE A 330 15.84 4.81 -26.73
CA PHE A 330 16.89 3.80 -26.49
C PHE A 330 16.40 2.35 -26.66
N ILE A 331 15.29 1.97 -26.01
CA ILE A 331 14.70 0.63 -26.16
C ILE A 331 14.27 0.35 -27.61
N PRO A 332 13.49 1.23 -28.29
CA PRO A 332 13.14 1.04 -29.70
C PRO A 332 14.34 0.90 -30.63
N ARG A 333 15.41 1.68 -30.42
CA ARG A 333 16.67 1.59 -31.18
C ARG A 333 17.29 0.21 -31.03
N LEU A 334 17.46 -0.29 -29.81
CA LEU A 334 18.02 -1.63 -29.56
C LEU A 334 17.14 -2.74 -30.16
N ARG A 335 15.81 -2.61 -30.05
CA ARG A 335 14.86 -3.54 -30.65
C ARG A 335 15.04 -3.62 -32.18
N SER A 336 15.14 -2.47 -32.85
CA SER A 336 15.32 -2.41 -34.31
C SER A 336 16.63 -3.06 -34.78
N GLN A 337 17.63 -3.12 -33.90
CA GLN A 337 18.94 -3.71 -34.15
C GLN A 337 18.99 -5.21 -33.77
N GLY A 338 17.90 -5.78 -33.25
CA GLY A 338 17.84 -7.16 -32.79
C GLY A 338 18.73 -7.45 -31.56
N GLN A 339 19.09 -6.41 -30.81
CA GLN A 339 19.92 -6.56 -29.61
C GLN A 339 19.08 -6.96 -28.40
N HIS A 340 19.72 -7.62 -27.43
CA HIS A 340 19.09 -8.03 -26.16
C HIS A 340 17.87 -8.94 -26.34
N ALA A 341 17.81 -9.76 -27.39
CA ALA A 341 16.79 -10.80 -27.51
C ALA A 341 16.83 -11.74 -26.28
N PRO A 342 15.68 -12.24 -25.80
CA PRO A 342 15.66 -13.20 -24.71
C PRO A 342 16.44 -14.47 -25.08
N PRO A 343 17.06 -15.17 -24.11
CA PRO A 343 17.64 -16.48 -24.32
C PRO A 343 16.64 -17.45 -24.97
N ALA A 344 17.10 -18.32 -25.88
CA ALA A 344 16.23 -19.17 -26.69
C ALA A 344 15.37 -20.14 -25.85
N ASP A 345 15.89 -20.61 -24.73
CA ASP A 345 15.20 -21.45 -23.75
C ASP A 345 14.09 -20.69 -23.00
N LEU A 346 14.27 -19.38 -22.80
CA LEU A 346 13.29 -18.51 -22.13
C LEU A 346 12.29 -17.88 -23.10
N ALA A 347 12.58 -17.86 -24.41
CA ALA A 347 11.77 -17.20 -25.44
C ALA A 347 10.33 -17.75 -25.57
N SER A 348 10.05 -18.93 -25.03
CA SER A 348 8.70 -19.53 -25.03
C SER A 348 7.97 -19.39 -23.70
N PHE A 349 8.61 -18.82 -22.67
CA PHE A 349 8.05 -18.81 -21.34
C PHE A 349 6.90 -17.80 -21.24
N SER A 350 5.83 -18.21 -20.57
CA SER A 350 4.82 -17.26 -20.09
C SER A 350 5.40 -16.34 -19.02
N LYS A 351 4.70 -15.26 -18.71
CA LYS A 351 5.08 -14.36 -17.61
C LYS A 351 5.28 -15.09 -16.29
N ASP A 352 4.38 -16.01 -15.95
CA ASP A 352 4.46 -16.75 -14.70
C ASP A 352 5.64 -17.74 -14.71
N ALA A 353 5.89 -18.41 -15.84
CA ALA A 353 7.07 -19.27 -16.00
C ALA A 353 8.38 -18.48 -15.88
N LEU A 354 8.44 -17.25 -16.40
CA LEU A 354 9.59 -16.35 -16.22
C LEU A 354 9.76 -15.96 -14.74
N ARG A 355 8.68 -15.62 -14.04
CA ARG A 355 8.73 -15.33 -12.59
C ARG A 355 9.20 -16.53 -11.79
N ASP A 356 8.75 -17.74 -12.14
CA ASP A 356 9.16 -18.98 -11.48
C ASP A 356 10.63 -19.30 -11.74
N HIS A 357 11.10 -19.10 -12.98
CA HIS A 357 12.51 -19.22 -13.32
C HIS A 357 13.38 -18.25 -12.53
N VAL A 358 13.03 -16.96 -12.51
CA VAL A 358 13.75 -15.93 -11.73
C VAL A 358 13.68 -16.19 -10.23
N ARG A 359 12.57 -16.72 -9.71
CA ARG A 359 12.46 -17.16 -8.32
C ARG A 359 13.49 -18.25 -8.00
N GLU A 360 13.61 -19.25 -8.85
CA GLU A 360 14.60 -20.32 -8.67
C GLU A 360 16.04 -19.80 -8.79
N GLU A 361 16.29 -18.83 -9.67
CA GLU A 361 17.57 -18.10 -9.73
C GLU A 361 17.87 -17.40 -8.40
N CYS A 362 16.88 -16.71 -7.82
CA CYS A 362 17.01 -16.06 -6.52
C CYS A 362 17.35 -17.09 -5.42
N PHE A 363 16.73 -18.26 -5.44
CA PHE A 363 17.01 -19.30 -4.45
C PHE A 363 18.39 -19.93 -4.63
N ARG A 364 18.89 -20.02 -5.86
CA ARG A 364 20.27 -20.47 -6.12
C ARG A 364 21.30 -19.45 -5.63
N PHE A 365 21.08 -18.17 -5.91
CA PHE A 365 22.02 -17.11 -5.56
C PHE A 365 21.91 -16.66 -4.10
N PHE A 366 20.70 -16.63 -3.54
CA PHE A 366 20.39 -16.28 -2.15
C PHE A 366 19.69 -17.45 -1.43
N PRO A 367 20.39 -18.53 -1.03
CA PRO A 367 19.77 -19.75 -0.50
C PRO A 367 18.84 -19.54 0.70
N ALA A 368 19.15 -18.57 1.57
CA ALA A 368 18.32 -18.23 2.73
C ALA A 368 16.91 -17.77 2.34
N SER A 369 16.75 -17.15 1.17
CA SER A 369 15.46 -16.63 0.70
C SER A 369 14.43 -17.74 0.41
N ARG A 370 14.86 -18.98 0.14
CA ARG A 370 13.95 -20.12 -0.09
C ARG A 370 13.13 -20.44 1.15
N ALA A 371 13.77 -20.51 2.32
CA ALA A 371 13.09 -20.78 3.59
C ALA A 371 12.18 -19.62 4.00
N LEU A 372 12.61 -18.37 3.77
CA LEU A 372 11.79 -17.19 3.99
C LEU A 372 10.54 -17.18 3.10
N TYR A 373 10.70 -17.49 1.81
CA TYR A 373 9.58 -17.59 0.88
C TYR A 373 8.58 -18.68 1.30
N ALA A 374 9.06 -19.88 1.60
CA ALA A 374 8.22 -21.01 1.98
C ALA A 374 7.45 -20.74 3.27
N SER A 375 8.12 -20.23 4.31
CA SER A 375 7.48 -19.88 5.59
C SER A 375 6.44 -18.77 5.43
N GLN A 376 6.74 -17.72 4.66
CA GLN A 376 5.81 -16.64 4.38
C GLN A 376 4.57 -17.12 3.63
N LEU A 377 4.75 -17.96 2.59
CA LEU A 377 3.65 -18.51 1.81
C LEU A 377 2.80 -19.48 2.64
N ALA A 378 3.42 -20.32 3.49
CA ALA A 378 2.71 -21.21 4.40
C ALA A 378 1.87 -20.42 5.41
N ALA A 379 2.44 -19.42 6.07
CA ALA A 379 1.73 -18.56 7.01
C ALA A 379 0.57 -17.82 6.34
N TRP A 380 0.78 -17.29 5.13
CA TRP A 380 -0.28 -16.64 4.36
C TRP A 380 -1.40 -17.60 3.99
N THR A 381 -1.05 -18.81 3.55
CA THR A 381 -2.02 -19.85 3.18
C THR A 381 -2.85 -20.28 4.38
N ALA A 382 -2.22 -20.53 5.52
CA ALA A 382 -2.89 -20.87 6.77
C ALA A 382 -3.91 -19.81 7.21
N GLU A 383 -3.53 -18.53 7.18
CA GLU A 383 -4.44 -17.42 7.50
C GLU A 383 -5.59 -17.30 6.51
N ARG A 384 -5.31 -17.44 5.21
CA ARG A 384 -6.35 -17.40 4.17
C ARG A 384 -7.34 -18.54 4.29
N GLN A 385 -6.86 -19.74 4.60
CA GLN A 385 -7.70 -20.91 4.83
C GLN A 385 -8.52 -20.77 6.11
N GLU A 386 -7.95 -20.25 7.21
CA GLU A 386 -8.72 -19.97 8.42
C GLU A 386 -9.84 -18.96 8.15
N LEU A 387 -9.54 -17.91 7.37
CA LEU A 387 -10.55 -16.93 6.96
C LEU A 387 -11.63 -17.56 6.09
N ALA A 388 -11.27 -18.44 5.15
CA ALA A 388 -12.21 -19.17 4.31
C ALA A 388 -13.10 -20.12 5.14
N VAL A 389 -12.53 -20.86 6.11
CA VAL A 389 -13.32 -21.68 7.05
C VAL A 389 -14.34 -20.80 7.79
N ARG A 390 -13.89 -19.67 8.36
CA ARG A 390 -14.75 -18.76 9.12
C ARG A 390 -15.82 -18.05 8.29
N SER A 391 -15.47 -17.63 7.08
CA SER A 391 -16.27 -16.67 6.30
C SER A 391 -17.02 -17.31 5.14
N GLU A 392 -16.53 -18.44 4.63
CA GLU A 392 -17.09 -19.13 3.48
C GLU A 392 -17.73 -20.44 3.95
N LEU A 393 -16.98 -21.36 4.55
CA LEU A 393 -17.51 -22.69 4.92
C LEU A 393 -18.58 -22.62 6.01
N ILE A 394 -18.29 -22.02 7.17
CA ILE A 394 -19.24 -21.94 8.28
C ILE A 394 -20.52 -21.17 7.86
N LYS A 395 -20.35 -20.06 7.11
CA LYS A 395 -21.51 -19.27 6.67
C LYS A 395 -22.33 -19.96 5.58
N ALA A 396 -21.70 -20.79 4.74
CA ALA A 396 -22.40 -21.54 3.70
C ALA A 396 -23.29 -22.64 4.30
N VAL A 397 -22.81 -23.39 5.30
CA VAL A 397 -23.63 -24.42 5.95
C VAL A 397 -24.70 -23.83 6.87
N VAL A 398 -24.40 -22.70 7.52
CA VAL A 398 -25.35 -21.96 8.35
C VAL A 398 -25.88 -20.77 7.55
N SER A 399 -26.59 -21.03 6.45
CA SER A 399 -27.31 -19.98 5.72
C SER A 399 -28.53 -19.50 6.51
N GLU A 400 -29.09 -18.34 6.17
CA GLU A 400 -30.29 -17.84 6.85
C GLU A 400 -31.48 -18.77 6.63
N GLU A 401 -31.60 -19.31 5.43
CA GLU A 401 -32.63 -20.26 5.02
C GLU A 401 -32.48 -21.59 5.76
N ALA A 402 -31.26 -22.12 5.83
CA ALA A 402 -30.97 -23.38 6.53
C ALA A 402 -31.32 -23.28 8.02
N VAL A 403 -30.97 -22.17 8.67
CA VAL A 403 -31.30 -21.93 10.08
C VAL A 403 -32.80 -21.74 10.28
N ALA A 404 -33.46 -20.94 9.44
CA ALA A 404 -34.89 -20.71 9.55
C ALA A 404 -35.74 -21.98 9.33
N ALA A 405 -35.23 -22.92 8.53
CA ALA A 405 -35.86 -24.21 8.30
C ALA A 405 -35.62 -25.22 9.45
N HIS A 406 -34.73 -24.94 10.40
CA HIS A 406 -34.41 -25.87 11.47
C HIS A 406 -35.54 -25.97 12.51
N PRO A 407 -35.98 -27.17 12.93
CA PRO A 407 -37.10 -27.32 13.86
C PRO A 407 -36.94 -26.61 15.21
N GLY A 408 -35.71 -26.49 15.74
CA GLY A 408 -35.43 -25.79 17.01
C GLY A 408 -35.14 -24.29 16.86
N TYR A 409 -35.29 -23.72 15.67
CA TYR A 409 -35.15 -22.29 15.45
C TYR A 409 -36.31 -21.51 16.07
N ASP A 410 -35.96 -20.57 16.94
CA ASP A 410 -36.87 -19.64 17.62
C ASP A 410 -36.22 -18.25 17.68
N PRO A 411 -36.55 -17.35 16.74
CA PRO A 411 -35.93 -16.03 16.69
C PRO A 411 -36.30 -15.12 17.86
N VAL A 412 -37.37 -15.44 18.60
CA VAL A 412 -37.87 -14.62 19.73
C VAL A 412 -37.12 -14.97 21.01
N HIS A 413 -36.81 -16.25 21.23
CA HIS A 413 -36.24 -16.74 22.49
C HIS A 413 -34.73 -17.04 22.40
N GLY A 414 -34.00 -16.35 21.54
CA GLY A 414 -32.53 -16.39 21.55
C GLY A 414 -31.90 -17.51 20.73
N SER A 415 -32.65 -18.15 19.82
CA SER A 415 -32.08 -19.04 18.81
C SER A 415 -31.69 -18.25 17.57
N SER A 416 -30.60 -17.48 17.61
CA SER A 416 -30.15 -16.71 16.45
C SER A 416 -29.10 -17.46 15.62
N ARG A 417 -29.04 -17.14 14.33
CA ARG A 417 -27.94 -17.57 13.44
C ARG A 417 -26.56 -17.19 14.00
N GLY A 418 -26.44 -16.00 14.59
CA GLY A 418 -25.20 -15.53 15.20
C GLY A 418 -24.68 -16.43 16.33
N VAL A 419 -25.57 -17.04 17.11
CA VAL A 419 -25.20 -17.98 18.18
C VAL A 419 -24.56 -19.25 17.59
N VAL A 420 -25.13 -19.78 16.51
CA VAL A 420 -24.60 -20.99 15.84
C VAL A 420 -23.25 -20.69 15.19
N LEU A 421 -23.12 -19.55 14.50
CA LEU A 421 -21.85 -19.11 13.91
C LEU A 421 -20.74 -18.99 14.97
N ALA A 422 -21.06 -18.42 16.14
CA ALA A 422 -20.11 -18.30 17.24
C ALA A 422 -19.71 -19.66 17.82
N ALA A 423 -20.66 -20.58 17.99
CA ALA A 423 -20.39 -21.93 18.48
C ALA A 423 -19.50 -22.73 17.52
N LEU A 424 -19.86 -22.78 16.23
CA LEU A 424 -19.07 -23.49 15.22
C LEU A 424 -17.66 -22.91 15.07
N LYS A 425 -17.51 -21.58 15.18
CA LYS A 425 -16.18 -20.96 15.18
C LYS A 425 -15.33 -21.47 16.35
N LYS A 426 -15.89 -21.56 17.55
CA LYS A 426 -15.16 -22.07 18.72
C LYS A 426 -14.81 -23.54 18.60
N ILE A 427 -15.74 -24.38 18.12
CA ILE A 427 -15.47 -25.80 17.93
C ILE A 427 -14.38 -26.01 16.88
N VAL A 428 -14.56 -25.43 15.69
CA VAL A 428 -13.70 -25.71 14.53
C VAL A 428 -12.34 -25.02 14.63
N VAL A 429 -12.28 -23.80 15.17
CA VAL A 429 -11.03 -23.01 15.24
C VAL A 429 -10.34 -23.13 16.59
N GLU A 430 -11.10 -23.21 17.68
CA GLU A 430 -10.54 -23.20 19.05
C GLU A 430 -10.54 -24.60 19.68
N GLY A 431 -11.15 -25.60 19.03
CA GLY A 431 -11.25 -26.97 19.56
C GLY A 431 -12.17 -27.10 20.79
N ASP A 432 -13.13 -26.18 20.95
CA ASP A 432 -13.98 -26.10 22.13
C ASP A 432 -14.98 -27.27 22.20
N ALA A 433 -14.79 -28.17 23.17
CA ALA A 433 -15.67 -29.32 23.41
C ALA A 433 -16.91 -29.01 24.28
N SER A 434 -17.09 -27.76 24.74
CA SER A 434 -18.19 -27.38 25.65
C SER A 434 -19.59 -27.47 25.02
N TYR A 435 -19.67 -27.57 23.70
CA TYR A 435 -20.92 -27.73 22.94
C TYR A 435 -21.34 -29.19 22.84
N GLY A 436 -21.53 -29.84 23.99
CA GLY A 436 -22.02 -31.22 24.07
C GLY A 436 -21.00 -32.27 23.61
N GLY A 437 -19.70 -31.94 23.61
CA GLY A 437 -18.64 -32.83 23.12
C GLY A 437 -18.64 -33.02 21.60
N ILE A 438 -19.44 -32.24 20.85
CA ILE A 438 -19.49 -32.30 19.39
C ILE A 438 -18.23 -31.63 18.84
N VAL A 439 -17.23 -32.43 18.51
CA VAL A 439 -15.95 -31.99 17.94
C VAL A 439 -15.52 -32.91 16.80
N PRO A 440 -14.68 -32.44 15.87
CA PRO A 440 -14.05 -33.31 14.87
C PRO A 440 -13.26 -34.45 15.53
N SER A 441 -13.36 -35.65 14.98
CA SER A 441 -12.62 -36.84 15.45
C SER A 441 -11.12 -36.76 15.22
N SER A 442 -10.68 -35.87 14.32
CA SER A 442 -9.28 -35.55 14.06
C SER A 442 -9.12 -34.04 13.90
N PRO A 443 -7.96 -33.46 14.28
CA PRO A 443 -7.72 -32.04 14.11
C PRO A 443 -7.86 -31.61 12.64
N LEU A 444 -8.74 -30.64 12.38
CA LEU A 444 -8.94 -30.07 11.04
C LEU A 444 -7.79 -29.15 10.61
N ARG A 445 -6.95 -28.74 11.56
CA ARG A 445 -5.74 -27.93 11.35
C ARG A 445 -4.52 -28.85 11.36
N ASN A 446 -3.69 -28.74 10.32
CA ASN A 446 -2.44 -29.46 10.21
C ASN A 446 -1.36 -28.86 11.13
N PRO A 447 -0.29 -29.60 11.45
CA PRO A 447 0.83 -29.10 12.25
C PRO A 447 1.53 -27.86 11.66
N ASP A 448 1.48 -27.68 10.34
CA ASP A 448 2.04 -26.51 9.64
C ASP A 448 1.10 -25.29 9.65
N GLY A 449 -0.06 -25.39 10.32
CA GLY A 449 -1.07 -24.35 10.43
C GLY A 449 -2.07 -24.29 9.28
N THR A 450 -1.89 -25.06 8.20
CA THR A 450 -2.85 -25.17 7.10
C THR A 450 -4.10 -25.95 7.52
N TRP A 451 -5.18 -25.83 6.75
CA TRP A 451 -6.46 -26.47 7.02
C TRP A 451 -6.77 -27.59 6.04
N ARG A 452 -7.33 -28.68 6.56
CA ARG A 452 -7.95 -29.76 5.81
C ARG A 452 -9.33 -29.30 5.32
N MET A 453 -9.34 -28.49 4.26
CA MET A 453 -10.53 -27.75 3.81
C MET A 453 -11.73 -28.67 3.53
N ASP A 454 -11.51 -29.81 2.87
CA ASP A 454 -12.58 -30.74 2.49
C ASP A 454 -13.15 -31.49 3.70
N GLU A 455 -12.29 -31.90 4.63
CA GLU A 455 -12.70 -32.52 5.90
C GLU A 455 -13.49 -31.52 6.75
N ALA A 456 -13.03 -30.27 6.82
CA ALA A 456 -13.73 -29.20 7.54
C ALA A 456 -15.12 -28.92 6.94
N ALA A 457 -15.22 -28.82 5.61
CA ALA A 457 -16.49 -28.63 4.91
C ALA A 457 -17.46 -29.80 5.12
N SER A 458 -16.95 -31.03 5.17
CA SER A 458 -17.78 -32.23 5.36
C SER A 458 -18.28 -32.34 6.80
N TRP A 459 -17.38 -32.17 7.77
CA TRP A 459 -17.75 -32.14 9.19
C TRP A 459 -18.79 -31.06 9.49
N LEU A 460 -18.62 -29.85 8.92
CA LEU A 460 -19.56 -28.75 9.08
C LEU A 460 -20.95 -29.09 8.54
N ARG A 461 -21.06 -29.70 7.35
CA ARG A 461 -22.35 -30.11 6.78
C ARG A 461 -23.07 -31.14 7.64
N GLU A 462 -22.33 -32.07 8.22
CA GLU A 462 -22.87 -33.18 9.00
C GLU A 462 -23.29 -32.75 10.42
N ASN A 463 -22.59 -31.79 11.03
CA ASN A 463 -22.69 -31.54 12.47
C ASN A 463 -23.33 -30.19 12.84
N TRP A 464 -23.51 -29.24 11.92
CA TRP A 464 -23.98 -27.89 12.26
C TRP A 464 -25.35 -27.87 12.96
N ALA A 465 -26.27 -28.75 12.55
CA ALA A 465 -27.63 -28.84 13.09
C ALA A 465 -27.62 -29.27 14.56
N ALA A 466 -26.84 -30.30 14.89
CA ALA A 466 -26.69 -30.76 16.27
C ALA A 466 -26.00 -29.70 17.15
N VAL A 467 -24.98 -29.02 16.63
CA VAL A 467 -24.34 -27.90 17.32
C VAL A 467 -25.32 -26.76 17.58
N ALA A 468 -26.20 -26.45 16.62
CA ALA A 468 -27.19 -25.38 16.75
C ALA A 468 -28.12 -25.61 17.95
N GLU A 469 -28.63 -26.83 18.12
CA GLU A 469 -29.51 -27.19 19.25
C GLU A 469 -28.84 -26.98 20.61
N VAL A 470 -27.60 -27.44 20.75
CA VAL A 470 -26.83 -27.25 22.00
C VAL A 470 -26.53 -25.77 22.23
N ALA A 471 -26.06 -25.07 21.20
CA ALA A 471 -25.70 -23.66 21.30
C ALA A 471 -26.91 -22.78 21.67
N TRP A 472 -28.08 -23.04 21.09
CA TRP A 472 -29.32 -22.33 21.42
C TRP A 472 -29.80 -22.65 22.83
N ALA A 473 -29.73 -23.91 23.27
CA ALA A 473 -30.07 -24.28 24.65
C ALA A 473 -29.18 -23.56 25.67
N MET A 474 -27.86 -23.52 25.43
CA MET A 474 -26.90 -22.79 26.27
C MET A 474 -27.19 -21.27 26.26
N ASN A 475 -27.50 -20.69 25.10
CA ASN A 475 -27.81 -19.27 25.01
C ASN A 475 -29.12 -18.92 25.73
N ARG A 476 -30.15 -19.75 25.60
CA ARG A 476 -31.42 -19.61 26.34
C ARG A 476 -31.20 -19.62 27.85
N ALA A 477 -30.45 -20.60 28.35
CA ALA A 477 -30.11 -20.69 29.77
C ALA A 477 -29.36 -19.44 30.26
N LYS A 478 -28.36 -18.98 29.49
CA LYS A 478 -27.61 -17.76 29.81
C LYS A 478 -28.48 -16.50 29.81
N CYS A 479 -29.39 -16.36 28.85
CA CYS A 479 -30.34 -15.26 28.80
C CYS A 479 -31.28 -15.27 30.01
N ALA A 480 -31.79 -16.45 30.41
CA ALA A 480 -32.64 -16.59 31.59
C ALA A 480 -31.92 -16.18 32.88
N GLU A 481 -30.68 -16.63 33.07
CA GLU A 481 -29.85 -16.24 34.22
C GLU A 481 -29.55 -14.74 34.25
N ASN A 482 -29.19 -14.15 33.11
CA ASN A 482 -28.97 -12.71 33.00
C ASN A 482 -30.24 -11.90 33.33
N MET A 483 -31.42 -12.39 32.93
CA MET A 483 -32.69 -11.75 33.26
C MET A 483 -32.99 -11.86 34.76
N LYS A 484 -32.74 -13.01 35.40
CA LYS A 484 -32.85 -13.15 36.86
C LYS A 484 -31.91 -12.20 37.60
N ALA A 485 -30.65 -12.13 37.19
CA ALA A 485 -29.66 -11.23 37.77
C ALA A 485 -30.06 -9.75 37.61
N LYS A 486 -30.59 -9.37 36.44
CA LYS A 486 -31.09 -8.01 36.17
C LYS A 486 -32.31 -7.67 37.03
N MET A 487 -33.24 -8.61 37.21
CA MET A 487 -34.41 -8.41 38.08
C MET A 487 -33.98 -8.29 39.55
N LYS A 488 -33.04 -9.12 40.00
CA LYS A 488 -32.46 -9.03 41.35
C LYS A 488 -31.80 -7.66 41.59
N ARG A 489 -30.97 -7.19 40.65
CA ARG A 489 -30.32 -5.88 40.74
C ARG A 489 -31.33 -4.73 40.77
N LYS A 490 -32.40 -4.82 39.96
CA LYS A 490 -33.49 -3.83 39.98
C LYS A 490 -34.25 -3.83 41.31
N ALA A 491 -34.45 -4.98 41.94
CA ALA A 491 -35.08 -5.08 43.26
C ALA A 491 -34.19 -4.45 44.35
N GLU A 492 -32.89 -4.74 44.33
CA GLU A 492 -31.90 -4.15 45.25
C GLU A 492 -31.77 -2.61 45.05
N GLU A 493 -31.81 -2.13 43.79
CA GLU A 493 -31.83 -0.70 43.47
C GLU A 493 -33.14 0.00 43.90
N ALA A 494 -34.26 -0.72 43.94
CA ALA A 494 -35.55 -0.20 44.40
C ALA A 494 -35.64 -0.14 45.94
N GLU A 495 -35.08 -1.13 46.64
CA GLU A 495 -34.98 -1.14 48.10
C GLU A 495 -34.01 -0.07 48.62
N GLY A 496 -32.94 0.25 47.89
CA GLY A 496 -32.00 1.33 48.23
C GLY A 496 -32.55 2.76 48.07
N LYS A 497 -33.72 2.95 47.44
CA LYS A 497 -34.40 4.25 47.29
C LYS A 497 -35.63 4.41 48.21
N GLY A 498 -36.02 3.37 48.94
CA GLY A 498 -37.14 3.39 49.88
C GLY A 498 -36.72 3.79 51.30
N GLY A 499 -36.02 4.92 51.45
CA GLY A 499 -35.53 5.42 52.73
C GLY A 499 -35.90 6.88 52.95
N GLY A 500 -37.15 7.13 53.37
CA GLY A 500 -37.57 8.36 54.05
C GLY A 500 -38.29 9.40 53.20
N HIS A 501 -39.62 9.40 53.22
CA HIS A 501 -40.36 10.54 53.79
C HIS A 501 -41.80 10.12 54.12
N GLU A 502 -42.11 10.18 55.42
CA GLU A 502 -43.45 10.11 56.00
C GLU A 502 -44.05 11.52 55.95
N VAL A 503 -45.12 11.75 55.19
CA VAL A 503 -45.98 12.94 55.35
C VAL A 503 -47.45 12.59 55.15
N MET A 504 -48.16 12.79 56.25
CA MET A 504 -49.56 13.17 56.49
C MET A 504 -50.55 13.34 55.32
N VAL A 505 -51.74 12.83 55.62
CA VAL A 505 -53.05 13.05 55.00
C VAL A 505 -53.46 14.53 55.05
N GLU A 506 -53.92 15.09 53.92
CA GLU A 506 -54.98 16.09 53.92
C GLU A 506 -56.01 15.79 52.81
N ALA A 507 -57.28 15.92 53.18
CA ALA A 507 -58.43 15.73 52.32
C ALA A 507 -58.66 16.97 51.45
N GLY A 508 -58.94 16.77 50.16
CA GLY A 508 -59.31 17.83 49.23
C GLY A 508 -60.17 17.31 48.08
N ASN A 509 -61.45 17.68 48.09
CA ASN A 509 -62.44 17.49 47.04
C ASN A 509 -61.93 17.92 45.66
N GLY A 510 -62.31 17.19 44.60
CA GLY A 510 -62.12 17.69 43.24
C GLY A 510 -62.40 16.70 42.12
N VAL A 511 -63.68 16.62 41.74
CA VAL A 511 -64.27 16.13 40.47
C VAL A 511 -63.31 16.11 39.27
N GLY A 512 -63.35 15.03 38.47
CA GLY A 512 -63.17 15.17 37.01
C GLY A 512 -62.56 14.03 36.19
N VAL A 513 -63.45 13.19 35.65
CA VAL A 513 -63.42 12.61 34.29
C VAL A 513 -62.48 11.44 33.97
N THR A 514 -63.14 10.29 33.90
CA THR A 514 -62.88 9.03 33.20
C THR A 514 -62.55 9.21 31.70
N ARG A 515 -61.62 8.40 31.16
CA ARG A 515 -61.68 7.97 29.76
C ARG A 515 -61.70 6.45 29.65
N VAL A 516 -62.78 5.98 29.03
CA VAL A 516 -63.18 4.61 28.78
C VAL A 516 -62.55 4.06 27.49
N VAL A 517 -62.49 2.73 27.50
CA VAL A 517 -62.09 1.70 26.54
C VAL A 517 -62.90 1.68 25.22
N ALA A 518 -62.38 0.90 24.25
CA ALA A 518 -63.05 0.14 23.16
C ALA A 518 -62.71 0.66 21.74
N ALA A 519 -62.15 -0.10 20.79
CA ALA A 519 -62.32 -1.49 20.30
C ALA A 519 -63.60 -1.74 19.48
N ALA A 520 -63.45 -1.87 18.14
CA ALA A 520 -64.16 -2.72 17.16
C ALA A 520 -63.84 -2.18 15.72
N LEU A 521 -63.27 -2.89 14.73
CA LEU A 521 -63.56 -4.12 13.96
C LEU A 521 -64.63 -3.99 12.83
N LEU A 522 -64.26 -4.58 11.66
CA LEU A 522 -65.01 -5.02 10.45
C LEU A 522 -65.00 -4.06 9.23
N GLU A 523 -64.25 -4.36 8.16
CA GLU A 523 -64.56 -5.19 6.94
C GLU A 523 -65.29 -4.35 5.84
N SER A 524 -65.06 -4.40 4.52
CA SER A 524 -64.61 -5.46 3.60
C SER A 524 -64.17 -4.88 2.22
N SER A 525 -63.50 -5.70 1.40
CA SER A 525 -63.83 -6.01 -0.02
C SER A 525 -62.70 -5.92 -1.09
N ALA A 526 -62.79 -6.91 -1.99
CA ALA A 526 -62.23 -7.06 -3.35
C ALA A 526 -60.88 -7.81 -3.56
N SER A 527 -60.95 -8.76 -4.50
CA SER A 527 -59.99 -9.80 -4.94
C SER A 527 -59.93 -9.75 -6.50
N PRO A 528 -59.27 -10.67 -7.25
CA PRO A 528 -57.84 -10.97 -7.40
C PRO A 528 -57.34 -10.80 -8.87
N ALA A 529 -56.03 -10.85 -9.11
CA ALA A 529 -55.47 -11.09 -10.45
C ALA A 529 -54.23 -12.01 -10.41
N LYS A 530 -54.12 -12.83 -11.47
CA LYS A 530 -53.36 -14.08 -11.61
C LYS A 530 -51.89 -13.88 -12.03
N HIS A 531 -51.02 -14.81 -11.58
CA HIS A 531 -49.83 -15.49 -12.18
C HIS A 531 -49.12 -14.94 -13.44
N PRO A 532 -47.82 -15.25 -13.72
CA PRO A 532 -47.13 -16.51 -13.37
C PRO A 532 -45.64 -16.47 -12.96
N VAL A 533 -45.21 -17.63 -12.47
CA VAL A 533 -43.85 -18.10 -12.17
C VAL A 533 -43.15 -18.58 -13.45
N PRO A 534 -41.82 -18.38 -13.61
CA PRO A 534 -41.01 -19.21 -14.49
C PRO A 534 -40.22 -20.27 -13.71
N VAL A 535 -40.37 -21.49 -14.21
CA VAL A 535 -39.66 -22.73 -13.86
C VAL A 535 -38.22 -22.65 -14.39
N ALA A 536 -37.24 -23.08 -13.61
CA ALA A 536 -35.91 -23.47 -14.11
C ALA A 536 -35.61 -24.89 -13.63
N GLY A 537 -35.43 -25.78 -14.61
CA GLY A 537 -35.39 -27.23 -14.45
C GLY A 537 -34.12 -27.74 -13.78
N GLY A 538 -34.27 -28.91 -13.15
CA GLY A 538 -33.18 -29.73 -12.67
C GLY A 538 -32.40 -30.36 -13.82
N LEU A 539 -31.16 -30.72 -13.52
CA LEU A 539 -30.38 -31.69 -14.28
C LEU A 539 -29.91 -32.79 -13.33
N PRO A 540 -29.95 -34.07 -13.77
CA PRO A 540 -29.73 -35.23 -12.93
C PRO A 540 -28.26 -35.65 -12.87
N TRP A 541 -27.94 -36.34 -11.79
CA TRP A 541 -26.80 -37.23 -11.65
C TRP A 541 -27.25 -38.62 -12.13
N ASP A 542 -26.46 -39.28 -12.97
CA ASP A 542 -26.39 -40.74 -13.02
C ASP A 542 -25.11 -41.19 -13.74
N ALA A 543 -24.70 -42.39 -13.34
CA ALA A 543 -23.40 -43.00 -13.53
C ALA A 543 -23.30 -43.92 -14.77
N ASP A 544 -22.05 -44.34 -15.01
CA ASP A 544 -21.56 -45.55 -15.71
C ASP A 544 -21.30 -45.52 -17.23
N GLY A 545 -20.08 -45.95 -17.60
CA GLY A 545 -19.83 -46.68 -18.85
C GLY A 545 -18.57 -46.31 -19.67
N ASP A 546 -17.42 -46.87 -19.28
CA ASP A 546 -16.27 -47.34 -20.08
C ASP A 546 -15.83 -46.70 -21.43
N GLY A 547 -14.53 -46.42 -21.54
CA GLY A 547 -13.82 -46.36 -22.84
C GLY A 547 -12.49 -45.59 -22.88
N LEU A 548 -11.38 -46.33 -22.73
CA LEU A 548 -9.94 -46.02 -22.94
C LEU A 548 -9.65 -45.00 -24.08
N VAL A 549 -8.69 -44.05 -24.05
CA VAL A 549 -7.21 -44.16 -24.03
C VAL A 549 -6.58 -42.74 -23.91
N GLY A 550 -5.52 -42.56 -23.09
CA GLY A 550 -4.32 -41.80 -23.49
C GLY A 550 -4.11 -40.33 -23.04
N GLY A 551 -3.49 -40.15 -21.86
CA GLY A 551 -2.42 -39.16 -21.62
C GLY A 551 -2.79 -37.68 -21.35
N SER A 552 -2.82 -37.27 -20.07
CA SER A 552 -2.65 -35.84 -19.70
C SER A 552 -2.10 -35.66 -18.28
N GLY A 553 -1.20 -34.68 -18.13
CA GLY A 553 -0.56 -34.30 -16.87
C GLY A 553 -1.56 -33.65 -15.90
N SER A 554 -1.55 -34.14 -14.66
CA SER A 554 -2.44 -33.75 -13.58
C SER A 554 -2.19 -32.31 -13.11
N LYS A 555 -3.18 -31.42 -13.26
CA LYS A 555 -3.30 -30.21 -12.45
C LYS A 555 -3.95 -30.58 -11.11
N SER A 556 -3.35 -30.09 -10.02
CA SER A 556 -3.82 -30.31 -8.65
C SER A 556 -5.16 -29.59 -8.39
N PRO A 557 -6.10 -30.17 -7.60
CA PRO A 557 -7.44 -29.62 -7.35
C PRO A 557 -7.47 -28.25 -6.63
N VAL A 558 -6.34 -27.79 -6.08
CA VAL A 558 -6.23 -26.48 -5.40
C VAL A 558 -6.37 -25.29 -6.37
N THR A 559 -6.01 -25.45 -7.64
CA THR A 559 -6.01 -24.36 -8.63
C THR A 559 -7.43 -23.98 -9.09
N SER A 560 -8.36 -24.94 -9.09
CA SER A 560 -9.77 -24.74 -9.51
C SER A 560 -10.56 -23.83 -8.57
N CYS A 561 -10.26 -23.86 -7.28
CA CYS A 561 -10.92 -23.03 -6.27
C CYS A 561 -10.37 -21.59 -6.27
N GLN A 562 -9.06 -21.43 -6.52
CA GLN A 562 -8.39 -20.13 -6.59
C GLN A 562 -8.76 -19.33 -7.86
N GLN A 563 -8.94 -20.01 -9.00
CA GLN A 563 -9.41 -19.38 -10.24
C GLN A 563 -10.82 -18.76 -10.06
N ARG A 564 -11.70 -19.47 -9.36
CA ARG A 564 -13.09 -19.06 -9.11
C ARG A 564 -13.20 -17.81 -8.21
N LEU A 565 -12.25 -17.62 -7.29
CA LEU A 565 -12.14 -16.43 -6.44
C LEU A 565 -11.57 -15.22 -7.19
N HIS A 566 -10.72 -15.44 -8.19
CA HIS A 566 -10.19 -14.38 -9.04
C HIS A 566 -11.29 -13.80 -9.96
N ASP A 567 -12.10 -14.67 -10.55
CA ASP A 567 -13.16 -14.29 -11.49
C ASP A 567 -14.33 -13.55 -10.79
N GLN A 568 -14.73 -13.99 -9.59
CA GLN A 568 -15.75 -13.29 -8.80
C GLN A 568 -15.32 -11.89 -8.32
N HIS A 569 -14.00 -11.62 -8.27
CA HIS A 569 -13.48 -10.32 -7.86
C HIS A 569 -13.33 -9.33 -9.05
N LEU A 570 -13.25 -9.86 -10.29
CA LEU A 570 -13.26 -9.06 -11.51
C LEU A 570 -14.67 -8.55 -11.85
N ASP A 571 -15.71 -9.35 -11.67
CA ASP A 571 -17.11 -8.94 -11.92
C ASP A 571 -17.57 -7.80 -11.00
N LYS A 572 -17.12 -7.78 -9.73
CA LYS A 572 -17.43 -6.69 -8.80
C LYS A 572 -16.71 -5.37 -9.11
N LYS A 573 -15.69 -5.38 -9.96
CA LYS A 573 -14.99 -4.17 -10.43
C LYS A 573 -15.54 -3.61 -11.74
N GLN A 574 -16.39 -4.34 -12.44
CA GLN A 574 -17.08 -3.87 -13.65
C GLN A 574 -18.49 -3.30 -13.37
N ALA A 575 -19.00 -3.45 -12.14
CA ALA A 575 -20.31 -2.96 -11.71
C ALA A 575 -20.28 -1.69 -10.83
N VAL A 576 -19.19 -0.90 -10.88
CA VAL A 576 -19.09 0.43 -10.25
C VAL A 576 -18.62 1.46 -11.26
#